data_AF-A0A661VEB4-F1
#
_entry.id   AF-A0A661VEB4-F1
#
_cell.length_a   1.000
_cell.length_b   1.000
_cell.length_c   1.000
_cell.angle_alpha   90.00
_cell.angle_beta   90.00
_cell.angle_gamma   90.00
#
_symmetry.space_group_name_H-M   'P 1'
#
loop_
_entity.id
_entity.type
_entity.pdbx_description
1 polymer ?
#
loop_
_entity_poly.entity_id
_entity_poly.type
_entity_poly.pdbx_seq_one_letter_code
_entity_poly.pdbx_strand_id
1 'polypeptide(L)'
;MKKKQHRPALSPTCFRKLKTVDPELGKVTGQFWATVWGTERVLPPRYKYLIAFGMAMAAGRDRQATREMIKAYGAGATLDELRETFMLIPWNFGVSYFCSEVSTGTPMRAFEIIVELEETGMAREEIVGQLKTRLKSQIGFEGE
;
A
#
# COMPACT_ATOMS: atom_id res chain seq x y z
N MET A 1 -0.46 29.82 -3.70
CA MET A 1 -0.50 28.53 -4.44
C MET A 1 -1.40 27.57 -3.68
N LYS A 2 -2.43 26.97 -4.30
CA LYS A 2 -3.24 25.93 -3.63
C LYS A 2 -2.33 24.71 -3.38
N LYS A 3 -2.14 24.32 -2.11
CA LYS A 3 -1.33 23.14 -1.76
C LYS A 3 -1.90 21.92 -2.46
N LYS A 4 -1.05 21.16 -3.18
CA LYS A 4 -1.47 19.96 -3.92
C LYS A 4 -1.86 18.90 -2.89
N GLN A 5 -3.16 18.59 -2.83
CA GLN A 5 -3.68 17.58 -1.90
C GLN A 5 -3.16 16.20 -2.33
N HIS A 6 -2.53 15.48 -1.39
CA HIS A 6 -2.06 14.12 -1.64
C HIS A 6 -3.25 13.21 -1.98
N ARG A 7 -3.17 12.50 -3.12
CA ARG A 7 -4.15 11.49 -3.54
C ARG A 7 -3.45 10.14 -3.56
N PRO A 8 -3.76 9.22 -2.64
CA PRO A 8 -3.16 7.90 -2.65
C PRO A 8 -3.60 7.11 -3.88
N ALA A 9 -2.77 6.16 -4.32
CA ALA A 9 -3.15 5.21 -5.37
C ALA A 9 -4.44 4.45 -5.01
N LEU A 10 -4.63 4.16 -3.72
CA LEU A 10 -5.79 3.46 -3.15
C LEU A 10 -6.46 4.33 -2.09
N SER A 11 -7.78 4.50 -2.20
CA SER A 11 -8.55 5.33 -1.27
C SER A 11 -8.83 4.56 0.05
N PRO A 12 -9.08 5.26 1.17
CA PRO A 12 -9.47 4.62 2.42
C PRO A 12 -10.99 4.33 2.45
N THR A 13 -11.50 3.53 1.51
CA THR A 13 -12.94 3.23 1.40
C THR A 13 -13.54 2.54 2.62
N CYS A 14 -12.73 1.91 3.47
CA CYS A 14 -13.18 1.31 4.73
C CYS A 14 -13.88 2.31 5.66
N PHE A 15 -13.57 3.61 5.59
CA PHE A 15 -14.26 4.62 6.40
C PHE A 15 -15.75 4.76 6.06
N ARG A 16 -16.16 4.36 4.85
CA ARG A 16 -17.58 4.31 4.50
C ARG A 16 -18.34 3.35 5.41
N LYS A 17 -17.73 2.21 5.76
CA LYS A 17 -18.31 1.25 6.71
C LYS A 17 -18.34 1.81 8.13
N LEU A 18 -17.30 2.54 8.56
CA LEU A 18 -17.32 3.20 9.87
C LEU A 18 -18.44 4.23 9.98
N LYS A 19 -18.70 5.01 8.93
CA LYS A 19 -19.84 5.93 8.87
C LYS A 19 -21.19 5.22 8.96
N THR A 20 -21.31 4.00 8.43
CA THR A 20 -22.52 3.17 8.58
C THR A 20 -22.70 2.68 10.02
N VAL A 21 -21.60 2.39 10.73
CA VAL A 21 -21.64 2.02 12.15
C VAL A 21 -22.04 3.21 13.01
N ASP A 22 -21.37 4.35 12.83
CA ASP A 22 -21.67 5.60 13.52
C ASP A 22 -21.17 6.82 12.71
N PRO A 23 -22.02 7.85 12.47
CA PRO A 23 -21.61 9.02 11.70
C PRO A 23 -20.43 9.82 12.30
N GLU A 24 -20.36 9.94 13.63
CA GLU A 24 -19.27 10.68 14.29
C GLU A 24 -17.96 9.88 14.20
N LEU A 25 -18.01 8.55 14.37
CA LEU A 25 -16.87 7.67 14.16
C LEU A 25 -16.31 7.80 12.73
N GLY A 26 -17.19 7.81 11.72
CA GLY A 26 -16.80 8.03 10.33
C GLY A 26 -16.10 9.39 10.13
N LYS A 27 -16.58 10.44 10.79
CA LYS A 27 -15.99 11.78 10.74
C LYS A 27 -14.63 11.84 11.45
N VAL A 28 -14.52 11.34 12.68
CA VAL A 28 -13.27 11.33 13.47
C VAL A 28 -12.19 10.51 12.77
N THR A 29 -12.52 9.33 12.25
CA THR A 29 -11.55 8.50 11.51
C THR A 29 -11.11 9.13 10.19
N GLY A 30 -12.02 9.82 9.48
CA GLY A 30 -11.66 10.61 8.30
C GLY A 30 -10.69 11.75 8.62
N GLN A 31 -10.91 12.47 9.73
CA GLN A 31 -10.01 13.52 10.21
C GLN A 31 -8.64 12.97 10.64
N PHE A 32 -8.63 11.83 11.35
CA PHE A 32 -7.41 11.14 11.70
C PHE A 32 -6.60 10.76 10.45
N TRP A 33 -7.25 10.20 9.43
CA TRP A 33 -6.59 9.88 8.18
C TRP A 33 -6.02 11.11 7.47
N ALA A 34 -6.78 12.20 7.39
CA ALA A 34 -6.29 13.45 6.81
C ALA A 34 -5.07 13.98 7.57
N THR A 35 -5.06 13.84 8.90
CA THR A 35 -3.93 14.23 9.75
C THR A 35 -2.67 13.41 9.47
N VAL A 36 -2.81 12.10 9.26
CA VAL A 36 -1.68 11.19 9.01
C VAL A 36 -1.18 11.27 7.55
N TRP A 37 -2.09 11.30 6.57
CA TRP A 37 -1.79 11.11 5.15
C TRP A 37 -2.07 12.32 4.26
N GLY A 38 -3.10 13.11 4.59
CA GLY A 38 -3.58 14.21 3.74
C GLY A 38 -2.85 15.54 3.97
N THR A 39 -2.06 15.65 5.04
CA THR A 39 -1.29 16.84 5.36
C THR A 39 0.18 16.67 5.00
N GLU A 40 0.79 17.77 4.55
CA GLU A 40 2.23 17.84 4.33
C GLU A 40 2.97 17.67 5.66
N ARG A 41 3.92 16.74 5.70
CA ARG A 41 4.72 16.37 6.87
C ARG A 41 6.16 16.12 6.42
N VAL A 42 7.08 16.04 7.38
CA VAL A 42 8.51 15.81 7.12
C VAL A 42 8.75 14.52 6.33
N LEU A 43 8.03 13.45 6.63
CA LEU A 43 8.11 12.21 5.84
C LEU A 43 7.21 12.31 4.59
N PRO A 44 7.79 12.22 3.38
CA PRO A 44 7.05 12.07 2.14
C PRO A 44 6.09 10.87 2.16
N PRO A 45 4.96 10.91 1.42
CA PRO A 45 3.99 9.82 1.39
C PRO A 45 4.59 8.45 1.04
N ARG A 46 5.51 8.37 0.06
CA ARG A 46 6.15 7.10 -0.34
C ARG A 46 6.83 6.39 0.83
N TYR A 47 7.59 7.11 1.67
CA TYR A 47 8.28 6.54 2.82
C TYR A 47 7.32 6.15 3.94
N LYS A 48 6.28 6.95 4.17
CA LYS A 48 5.22 6.57 5.12
C LYS A 48 4.53 5.26 4.68
N TYR A 49 4.29 5.09 3.38
CA TYR A 49 3.69 3.86 2.85
C TYR A 49 4.63 2.67 2.92
N LEU A 50 5.93 2.83 2.65
CA LEU A 50 6.93 1.76 2.83
C LEU A 50 7.00 1.30 4.29
N ILE A 51 7.02 2.25 5.23
CA ILE A 51 6.99 1.94 6.67
C ILE A 51 5.69 1.20 7.02
N ALA A 52 4.54 1.71 6.57
CA ALA A 52 3.25 1.07 6.83
C ALA A 52 3.14 -0.32 6.20
N PHE A 53 3.76 -0.52 5.03
CA PHE A 53 3.89 -1.83 4.38
C PHE A 53 4.68 -2.81 5.26
N GLY A 54 5.88 -2.43 5.70
CA GLY A 54 6.69 -3.26 6.59
C GLY A 54 5.97 -3.59 7.91
N MET A 55 5.28 -2.62 8.52
CA MET A 55 4.48 -2.84 9.73
C MET A 55 3.30 -3.79 9.50
N ALA A 56 2.63 -3.68 8.35
CA ALA A 56 1.53 -4.57 8.00
C ALA A 56 2.00 -6.00 7.72
N MET A 57 3.18 -6.16 7.09
CA MET A 57 3.84 -7.46 6.91
C MET A 57 4.17 -8.09 8.26
N ALA A 58 4.82 -7.34 9.16
CA ALA A 58 5.16 -7.79 10.51
C ALA A 58 3.94 -8.23 11.34
N ALA A 59 2.76 -7.65 11.05
CA ALA A 59 1.52 -7.98 11.71
C ALA A 59 0.71 -9.11 11.03
N GLY A 60 1.24 -9.75 9.98
CA GLY A 60 0.52 -10.78 9.22
C GLY A 60 -0.73 -10.27 8.50
N ARG A 61 -0.77 -8.96 8.18
CA ARG A 61 -1.93 -8.29 7.56
C ARG A 61 -1.74 -8.14 6.07
N ASP A 62 -1.66 -9.25 5.34
CA ASP A 62 -1.41 -9.30 3.88
C ASP A 62 -2.25 -8.30 3.08
N ARG A 63 -3.56 -8.29 3.32
CA ARG A 63 -4.48 -7.36 2.65
C ARG A 63 -4.05 -5.91 2.83
N GLN A 64 -3.66 -5.54 4.05
CA GLN A 64 -3.19 -4.18 4.35
C GLN A 64 -1.82 -3.95 3.73
N ALA A 65 -0.89 -4.90 3.87
CA ALA A 65 0.46 -4.81 3.34
C ALA A 65 0.46 -4.59 1.83
N THR A 66 -0.31 -5.37 1.07
CA THR A 66 -0.45 -5.18 -0.38
C THR A 66 -0.97 -3.77 -0.71
N ARG A 67 -1.96 -3.27 0.05
CA ARG A 67 -2.50 -1.91 -0.17
C ARG A 67 -1.47 -0.82 0.10
N GLU A 68 -0.71 -0.95 1.18
CA GLU A 68 0.36 0.01 1.52
C GLU A 68 1.47 -0.02 0.47
N MET A 69 1.86 -1.20 -0.01
CA MET A 69 2.88 -1.33 -1.05
C MET A 69 2.45 -0.68 -2.38
N ILE A 70 1.21 -0.92 -2.83
CA ILE A 70 0.68 -0.28 -4.05
C ILE A 70 0.62 1.24 -3.88
N LYS A 71 0.26 1.73 -2.69
CA LYS A 71 0.28 3.17 -2.39
C LYS A 71 1.69 3.75 -2.35
N ALA A 72 2.68 3.02 -1.84
CA ALA A 72 4.08 3.41 -1.88
C ALA A 72 4.54 3.56 -3.33
N TYR A 73 4.30 2.53 -4.14
CA TYR A 73 4.65 2.52 -5.56
C TYR A 73 4.00 3.67 -6.32
N GLY A 74 2.68 3.85 -6.19
CA GLY A 74 1.96 4.96 -6.82
C GLY A 74 2.34 6.35 -6.29
N ALA A 75 2.94 6.45 -5.10
CA ALA A 75 3.51 7.68 -4.55
C ALA A 75 4.95 7.93 -5.01
N GLY A 76 5.48 7.09 -5.91
CA GLY A 76 6.81 7.23 -6.50
C GLY A 76 7.92 6.52 -5.71
N ALA A 77 7.58 5.46 -4.97
CA ALA A 77 8.61 4.52 -4.52
C ALA A 77 9.18 3.77 -5.73
N THR A 78 10.51 3.59 -5.78
CA THR A 78 11.16 2.85 -6.86
C THR A 78 11.08 1.34 -6.62
N LEU A 79 11.31 0.55 -7.67
CA LEU A 79 11.43 -0.89 -7.54
C LEU A 79 12.57 -1.29 -6.59
N ASP A 80 13.68 -0.53 -6.57
CA ASP A 80 14.79 -0.78 -5.66
C ASP A 80 14.43 -0.45 -4.20
N GLU A 81 13.69 0.63 -3.94
CA GLU A 81 13.18 0.93 -2.59
C GLU A 81 12.23 -0.19 -2.10
N LEU A 82 11.44 -0.79 -3.00
CA LEU A 82 10.61 -1.96 -2.68
C LEU A 82 11.47 -3.20 -2.38
N ARG A 83 12.47 -3.49 -3.21
CA ARG A 83 13.42 -4.61 -3.00
C ARG A 83 14.12 -4.50 -1.64
N GLU A 84 14.68 -3.34 -1.34
CA GLU A 84 15.34 -3.08 -0.05
C GLU A 84 14.37 -3.25 1.12
N THR A 85 13.12 -2.79 0.98
CA THR A 85 12.10 -2.99 2.02
C THR A 85 11.77 -4.48 2.21
N PHE A 86 11.68 -5.26 1.13
CA PHE A 86 11.49 -6.71 1.21
C PHE A 86 12.70 -7.42 1.85
N MET A 87 13.93 -6.97 1.61
CA MET A 87 15.14 -7.54 2.24
C MET A 87 15.15 -7.41 3.76
N LEU A 88 14.48 -6.39 4.30
CA LEU A 88 14.33 -6.23 5.75
C LEU A 88 13.44 -7.32 6.38
N ILE A 89 12.59 -7.99 5.61
CA ILE A 89 11.70 -9.05 6.11
C ILE A 89 12.48 -10.30 6.53
N PRO A 90 13.26 -10.98 5.65
CA PRO A 90 14.07 -12.12 6.07
C PRO A 90 15.16 -11.73 7.08
N TRP A 91 15.63 -10.48 7.09
CA TRP A 91 16.53 -9.98 8.13
C TRP A 91 15.88 -9.97 9.52
N ASN A 92 14.65 -9.45 9.64
CA ASN A 92 13.98 -9.30 10.93
C ASN A 92 13.20 -10.54 11.38
N PHE A 93 12.69 -11.35 10.45
CA PHE A 93 11.79 -12.48 10.75
C PHE A 93 12.37 -13.85 10.36
N GLY A 94 13.55 -13.87 9.72
CA GLY A 94 14.24 -15.07 9.29
C GLY A 94 13.88 -15.51 7.87
N VAL A 95 14.87 -16.13 7.20
CA VAL A 95 14.74 -16.59 5.81
C VAL A 95 13.64 -17.64 5.65
N SER A 96 13.54 -18.59 6.59
CA SER A 96 12.52 -19.65 6.53
C SER A 96 11.09 -19.10 6.55
N TYR A 97 10.84 -18.08 7.38
CA TYR A 97 9.54 -17.39 7.42
C TYR A 97 9.24 -16.68 6.12
N PHE A 98 10.23 -16.00 5.53
CA PHE A 98 10.06 -15.38 4.23
C PHE A 98 9.69 -16.41 3.17
N CYS A 99 10.42 -17.51 3.10
CA CYS A 99 10.18 -18.56 2.10
C CYS A 99 8.82 -19.24 2.29
N SER A 100 8.38 -19.52 3.53
CA SER A 100 7.13 -20.25 3.76
C SER A 100 5.88 -19.37 3.68
N GLU A 101 5.92 -18.17 4.28
CA GLU A 101 4.72 -17.34 4.46
C GLU A 101 4.67 -16.16 3.49
N VAL A 102 5.80 -15.46 3.32
CA VAL A 102 5.82 -14.18 2.59
C VAL A 102 5.89 -14.38 1.10
N SER A 103 6.73 -15.32 0.63
CA SER A 103 7.01 -15.52 -0.80
C SER A 103 5.79 -15.95 -1.61
N THR A 104 4.80 -16.56 -0.94
CA THR A 104 3.56 -17.03 -1.55
C THR A 104 2.39 -16.06 -1.30
N GLY A 105 2.61 -15.01 -0.52
CA GLY A 105 1.61 -14.05 -0.09
C GLY A 105 1.18 -13.05 -1.17
N THR A 106 0.04 -12.41 -0.95
CA THR A 106 -0.48 -11.38 -1.88
C THR A 106 0.48 -10.20 -2.08
N PRO A 107 1.21 -9.72 -1.04
CA PRO A 107 2.21 -8.66 -1.21
C PRO A 107 3.33 -9.06 -2.18
N MET A 108 3.83 -10.30 -2.11
CA MET A 108 4.86 -10.78 -3.03
C MET A 108 4.32 -10.86 -4.47
N ARG A 109 3.10 -11.38 -4.64
CA ARG A 109 2.45 -11.40 -5.97
C ARG A 109 2.31 -10.01 -6.58
N ALA A 110 1.96 -9.02 -5.77
CA ALA A 110 1.87 -7.63 -6.21
C ALA A 110 3.24 -7.06 -6.62
N PHE A 111 4.31 -7.45 -5.92
CA PHE A 111 5.67 -7.03 -6.23
C PHE A 111 6.15 -7.63 -7.56
N GLU A 112 5.89 -8.91 -7.79
CA GLU A 112 6.19 -9.58 -9.06
C GLU A 112 5.49 -8.92 -10.25
N ILE A 113 4.22 -8.52 -10.10
CA ILE A 113 3.49 -7.79 -11.15
C ILE A 113 4.15 -6.44 -11.45
N ILE A 114 4.66 -5.73 -10.43
CA ILE A 114 5.40 -4.47 -10.65
C ILE A 114 6.68 -4.75 -11.44
N VAL A 115 7.47 -5.77 -11.04
CA VAL A 115 8.70 -6.16 -11.75
C VAL A 115 8.41 -6.46 -13.21
N GLU A 116 7.46 -7.36 -13.48
CA GLU A 116 7.08 -7.80 -14.83
C GLU A 116 6.67 -6.61 -15.71
N LEU A 117 5.83 -5.71 -15.20
CA LEU A 117 5.31 -4.60 -16.00
C LEU A 117 6.29 -3.44 -16.16
N GLU A 118 7.16 -3.16 -15.17
CA GLU A 118 8.24 -2.18 -15.35
C GLU A 118 9.25 -2.65 -16.42
N GLU A 119 9.55 -3.95 -16.47
CA GLU A 119 10.42 -4.53 -17.52
C GLU A 119 9.84 -4.35 -18.93
N THR A 120 8.51 -4.33 -19.08
CA THR A 120 7.85 -4.02 -20.36
C THR A 120 7.83 -2.52 -20.71
N GLY A 121 8.35 -1.65 -19.83
CA GLY A 121 8.33 -0.20 -20.02
C GLY A 121 6.96 0.46 -19.78
N MET A 122 6.04 -0.25 -19.10
CA MET A 122 4.68 0.26 -18.82
C MET A 122 4.73 1.47 -17.87
N ALA A 123 3.85 2.44 -18.09
CA ALA A 123 3.79 3.62 -17.23
C ALA A 123 3.28 3.24 -15.83
N ARG A 124 3.82 3.88 -14.79
CA ARG A 124 3.49 3.60 -13.39
C ARG A 124 1.99 3.64 -13.10
N GLU A 125 1.29 4.62 -13.66
CA GLU A 125 -0.16 4.78 -13.48
C GLU A 125 -0.94 3.58 -14.06
N GLU A 126 -0.49 3.06 -15.20
CA GLU A 126 -1.06 1.86 -15.84
C GLU A 126 -0.74 0.61 -15.02
N ILE A 127 0.48 0.48 -14.50
CA ILE A 127 0.87 -0.60 -13.58
C ILE A 127 -0.02 -0.61 -12.33
N VAL A 128 -0.28 0.56 -11.73
CA VAL A 128 -1.22 0.69 -10.61
C VAL A 128 -2.63 0.24 -11.02
N GLY A 129 -3.08 0.58 -12.24
CA GLY A 129 -4.35 0.10 -12.79
C GLY A 129 -4.40 -1.43 -12.95
N GLN A 130 -3.31 -2.04 -13.41
CA GLN A 130 -3.17 -3.50 -13.51
C GLN A 130 -3.20 -4.15 -12.13
N LEU A 131 -2.51 -3.60 -11.13
CA LEU A 131 -2.53 -4.10 -9.76
C LEU A 131 -3.94 -4.07 -9.16
N LYS A 132 -4.68 -2.97 -9.37
CA LYS A 132 -6.09 -2.85 -8.94
C LYS A 132 -6.97 -3.94 -9.55
N THR A 133 -6.77 -4.20 -10.84
CA THR A 133 -7.57 -5.15 -11.62
C THR A 133 -7.24 -6.59 -11.23
N ARG A 134 -5.95 -6.95 -11.25
CA ARG A 134 -5.47 -8.32 -11.02
C ARG A 134 -5.63 -8.75 -9.56
N LEU A 135 -5.60 -7.81 -8.61
CA LEU A 135 -5.68 -8.10 -7.17
C LEU A 135 -7.03 -7.69 -6.54
N LYS A 136 -8.06 -7.51 -7.38
CA LYS A 136 -9.35 -6.93 -6.97
C LYS A 136 -9.96 -7.63 -5.74
N SER A 137 -10.00 -8.96 -5.76
CA SER A 137 -10.62 -9.79 -4.71
C SER A 137 -9.75 -9.86 -3.44
N GLN A 138 -8.43 -9.87 -3.60
CA GLN A 138 -7.48 -10.01 -2.50
C GLN A 138 -7.40 -8.73 -1.67
N ILE A 139 -7.59 -7.55 -2.26
CA ILE A 139 -7.40 -6.27 -1.55
C ILE A 139 -8.67 -5.43 -1.33
N GLY A 140 -9.84 -5.99 -1.67
CA GLY A 140 -11.14 -5.50 -1.19
C GLY A 140 -11.65 -4.24 -1.91
N PHE A 141 -11.64 -4.27 -3.25
CA PHE A 141 -11.90 -3.13 -4.14
C PHE A 141 -13.36 -2.92 -4.59
N GLU A 142 -14.36 -3.29 -3.79
CA GLU A 142 -15.75 -3.00 -4.18
C GLU A 142 -16.05 -1.49 -4.09
N GLY A 143 -15.84 -0.77 -5.20
CA GLY A 143 -16.31 0.61 -5.41
C GLY A 143 -15.24 1.72 -5.45
N GLU A 144 -14.01 1.45 -5.90
CA GLU A 144 -12.98 2.47 -6.21
C GLU A 144 -12.60 2.51 -7.69
#